data_AF-W5NPY2-F1
#
_entry.id   AF-W5NPY2-F1
#
_cell.length_a   1.000
_cell.length_b   1.000
_cell.length_c   1.000
_cell.angle_alpha   90.00
_cell.angle_beta   90.00
_cell.angle_gamma   90.00
#
_symmetry.space_group_name_H-M   'P 1'
#
loop_
_entity.id
_entity.type
_entity.pdbx_description
1 polymer ?
#
loop_
_entity_poly.entity_id
_entity_poly.type
_entity_poly.pdbx_seq_one_letter_code
_entity_poly.pdbx_strand_id
1 'polypeptide(L)'
;VKSNDKGELWFLHRVNISNLHNLDTTFVETSDGKGAIVKIPITAEVNVNLPVLREIVELALNLVLQFSVSVETDGTGDCKVVVEQCGNDQHSTPLRVLGR
;
A
#
# COMPACT_ATOMS: atom_id res chain seq x y z
N VAL A 1 11.74 37.09 -12.57
CA VAL A 1 11.32 36.18 -11.48
C VAL A 1 10.90 34.87 -12.11
N LYS A 2 11.71 33.82 -12.03
CA LYS A 2 11.35 32.50 -12.55
C LYS A 2 11.16 31.60 -11.33
N SER A 3 9.89 31.40 -10.94
CA SER A 3 9.53 30.44 -9.90
C SER A 3 9.99 29.07 -10.37
N ASN A 4 10.87 28.44 -9.59
CA ASN A 4 11.38 27.12 -9.87
C ASN A 4 10.51 26.18 -9.03
N ASP A 5 9.57 25.47 -9.66
CA ASP A 5 8.67 24.48 -9.02
C ASP A 5 9.42 23.22 -8.52
N LYS A 6 10.67 23.38 -8.06
CA LYS A 6 11.53 22.32 -7.52
C LYS A 6 11.50 22.25 -5.99
N GLY A 7 10.55 22.93 -5.35
CA GLY A 7 10.51 23.10 -3.89
C GLY A 7 10.01 21.90 -3.10
N GLU A 8 9.13 21.07 -3.65
CA GLU A 8 8.29 20.21 -2.78
C GLU A 8 8.61 18.71 -2.83
N LEU A 9 9.43 18.21 -3.77
CA LEU A 9 9.60 16.76 -3.98
C LEU A 9 11.06 16.29 -4.12
N TRP A 10 12.02 17.12 -3.68
CA TRP A 10 13.46 16.80 -3.76
C TRP A 10 13.83 15.45 -3.10
N PHE A 11 13.03 14.97 -2.15
CA PHE A 11 13.21 13.70 -1.44
C PHE A 11 12.80 12.46 -2.25
N LEU A 12 11.93 12.57 -3.26
CA LEU A 12 11.43 11.40 -4.01
C LEU A 12 12.55 10.64 -4.74
N HIS A 13 13.59 11.32 -5.19
CA HIS A 13 14.75 10.71 -5.87
C HIS A 13 15.67 9.93 -4.91
N ARG A 14 15.41 9.97 -3.61
CA ARG A 14 16.28 9.39 -2.58
C ARG A 14 15.66 8.21 -1.86
N VAL A 15 14.42 7.86 -2.20
CA VAL A 15 13.75 6.67 -1.68
C VAL A 15 13.68 5.66 -2.81
N ASN A 16 14.30 4.51 -2.63
CA ASN A 16 14.19 3.38 -3.53
C ASN A 16 13.39 2.28 -2.84
N ILE A 17 12.29 1.86 -3.45
CA ILE A 17 11.48 0.73 -2.97
C ILE A 17 11.78 -0.46 -3.88
N SER A 18 12.24 -1.56 -3.29
CA SER A 18 12.62 -2.77 -3.99
C SER A 18 12.10 -4.01 -3.26
N ASN A 19 12.27 -5.17 -3.89
CA ASN A 19 11.89 -6.46 -3.30
C ASN A 19 10.44 -6.48 -2.80
N LEU A 20 9.52 -5.93 -3.61
CA LEU A 20 8.11 -5.89 -3.28
C LEU A 20 7.50 -7.29 -3.43
N HIS A 21 6.93 -7.81 -2.35
CA HIS A 21 6.24 -9.09 -2.31
C HIS A 21 4.81 -8.90 -1.85
N ASN A 22 3.89 -9.54 -2.58
CA ASN A 22 2.55 -9.80 -2.10
C ASN A 22 2.58 -11.13 -1.34
N LEU A 23 2.20 -11.11 -0.07
CA LEU A 23 2.05 -12.31 0.75
C LEU A 23 0.71 -12.98 0.49
N ASP A 24 0.37 -13.98 1.31
CA ASP A 24 -0.91 -14.67 1.19
C ASP A 24 -2.08 -13.70 1.39
N THR A 25 -2.88 -13.55 0.33
CA THR A 25 -4.09 -12.76 0.34
C THR A 25 -5.19 -13.50 1.08
N THR A 26 -5.83 -12.85 2.04
CA THR A 26 -6.94 -13.45 2.80
C THR A 26 -8.28 -12.90 2.34
N PHE A 27 -9.27 -13.78 2.26
CA PHE A 27 -10.66 -13.44 1.95
C PHE A 27 -11.51 -13.84 3.15
N VAL A 28 -12.24 -12.87 3.72
CA VAL A 28 -13.14 -13.09 4.84
C VAL A 28 -14.53 -12.70 4.40
N GLU A 29 -15.46 -13.66 4.36
CA GLU A 29 -16.85 -13.39 3.99
C GLU A 29 -17.46 -12.33 4.93
N THR A 30 -18.22 -11.39 4.37
CA THR A 30 -18.93 -10.40 5.17
C THR A 30 -20.11 -11.06 5.88
N SER A 31 -20.47 -10.57 7.07
CA SER A 31 -21.54 -11.19 7.89
C SER A 31 -22.92 -11.22 7.22
N ASP A 32 -23.13 -10.41 6.18
CA ASP A 32 -24.35 -10.39 5.38
C ASP A 32 -24.34 -11.40 4.21
N GLY A 33 -23.23 -12.10 3.98
CA GLY A 33 -23.06 -13.11 2.93
C GLY A 33 -23.06 -12.54 1.50
N LYS A 34 -22.95 -11.22 1.34
CA LYS A 34 -23.04 -10.55 0.03
C LYS A 34 -21.68 -10.17 -0.56
N GLY A 35 -20.61 -10.48 0.15
CA GLY A 35 -19.27 -10.07 -0.22
C GLY A 35 -18.17 -10.69 0.62
N ALA A 36 -16.96 -10.18 0.41
CA ALA A 36 -15.78 -10.54 1.15
C ALA A 36 -14.91 -9.32 1.41
N ILE A 37 -14.33 -9.27 2.60
CA ILE A 37 -13.21 -8.39 2.92
C ILE A 37 -11.94 -9.08 2.41
N VAL A 38 -11.22 -8.38 1.54
CA VAL A 38 -9.93 -8.83 1.00
C VAL A 38 -8.82 -8.09 1.72
N LYS A 39 -7.81 -8.84 2.19
CA LYS A 39 -6.59 -8.26 2.74
C LYS A 39 -5.38 -8.73 1.95
N ILE A 40 -4.57 -7.78 1.49
CA ILE A 40 -3.35 -8.01 0.74
C ILE A 40 -2.17 -7.49 1.57
N PRO A 41 -1.46 -8.36 2.30
CA PRO A 41 -0.24 -7.98 2.97
C PRO A 41 0.90 -7.83 1.95
N ILE A 42 1.60 -6.71 2.00
CA ILE A 42 2.69 -6.34 1.12
C ILE A 42 3.93 -6.08 1.98
N THR A 43 5.04 -6.69 1.60
CA THR A 43 6.35 -6.38 2.18
C THR A 43 7.26 -5.76 1.13
N ALA A 44 8.10 -4.81 1.52
CA ALA A 44 9.13 -4.28 0.63
C ALA A 44 10.36 -3.82 1.42
N GLU A 45 11.48 -3.71 0.72
CA GLU A 45 12.67 -3.04 1.21
C GLU A 45 12.65 -1.59 0.73
N VAL A 46 13.01 -0.67 1.61
CA VAL A 46 13.04 0.77 1.33
C VAL A 46 14.41 1.31 1.70
N ASN A 47 15.15 1.76 0.69
CA ASN A 47 16.46 2.35 0.85
C ASN A 47 16.35 3.87 0.77
N VAL A 48 16.84 4.57 1.77
CA VAL A 48 16.85 6.04 1.83
C VAL A 48 18.28 6.53 1.73
N ASN A 49 18.61 7.23 0.65
CA ASN A 49 19.90 7.87 0.46
C ASN A 49 19.93 9.21 1.20
N LEU A 50 20.77 9.35 2.22
CA LEU A 50 20.89 10.59 3.00
C LEU A 50 22.10 11.40 2.53
N PRO A 51 21.91 12.54 1.82
CA PRO A 51 22.99 13.26 1.15
C PRO A 51 24.00 13.89 2.13
N VAL A 52 23.58 14.16 3.38
CA VAL A 52 24.45 14.78 4.41
C VAL A 52 25.39 13.75 5.03
N LEU A 53 24.97 12.48 5.12
CA LEU A 53 25.73 11.43 5.79
C LEU A 53 26.49 10.52 4.82
N ARG A 54 26.20 10.58 3.51
CA ARG A 54 26.64 9.56 2.51
C ARG A 54 26.30 8.13 2.95
N GLU A 55 25.28 7.98 3.80
CA GLU A 55 24.80 6.71 4.32
C GLU A 55 23.50 6.34 3.60
N ILE A 56 23.32 5.03 3.40
CA ILE A 56 22.07 4.44 2.92
C ILE A 56 21.40 3.83 4.13
N VAL A 57 20.18 4.28 4.45
CA VAL A 57 19.38 3.65 5.51
C VAL A 57 18.47 2.63 4.87
N GLU A 58 18.60 1.38 5.28
CA GLU A 58 17.74 0.28 4.85
C GLU A 58 16.55 0.14 5.83
N LEU A 59 15.34 0.12 5.28
CA LEU A 59 14.10 0.01 6.02
C LEU A 59 13.29 -1.18 5.49
N ALA A 60 12.54 -1.84 6.35
CA ALA A 60 11.48 -2.76 5.96
C ALA A 60 10.11 -2.07 6.01
N LEU A 61 9.37 -2.17 4.91
CA LEU A 61 7.96 -1.80 4.79
C LEU A 61 7.08 -3.04 4.96
N ASN A 62 6.07 -2.94 5.81
CA ASN A 62 4.98 -3.91 5.90
C ASN A 62 3.67 -3.14 5.80
N LEU A 63 2.88 -3.39 4.76
CA LEU A 63 1.64 -2.69 4.46
C LEU A 63 0.53 -3.74 4.32
N VAL A 64 -0.66 -3.48 4.84
CA VAL A 64 -1.83 -4.33 4.58
C VAL A 64 -2.88 -3.49 3.89
N LEU A 65 -3.13 -3.77 2.61
CA LEU A 65 -4.23 -3.17 1.88
C LEU A 65 -5.51 -3.93 2.21
N GLN A 66 -6.57 -3.19 2.55
CA GLN A 66 -7.88 -3.79 2.85
C GLN A 66 -8.95 -3.12 2.00
N PHE A 67 -9.79 -3.93 1.36
CA PHE A 67 -10.95 -3.46 0.61
C PHE A 67 -12.08 -4.49 0.68
N SER A 68 -13.31 -4.02 0.51
CA SER A 68 -14.49 -4.88 0.43
C SER A 68 -14.81 -5.15 -1.04
N VAL A 69 -15.22 -6.38 -1.33
CA VAL A 69 -15.74 -6.81 -2.63
C VAL A 69 -17.15 -7.33 -2.41
N SER A 70 -18.11 -6.90 -3.21
CA SER A 70 -19.49 -7.36 -3.18
C SER A 70 -19.98 -7.73 -4.57
N VAL A 71 -21.04 -8.53 -4.64
CA VAL A 71 -21.74 -8.83 -5.90
C VAL A 71 -23.09 -8.14 -5.87
N GLU A 72 -23.31 -7.25 -6.83
CA GLU A 72 -24.61 -6.62 -7.07
C GLU A 72 -25.31 -7.34 -8.22
N THR A 73 -26.59 -7.62 -8.04
CA THR A 73 -27.45 -8.14 -9.11
C THR A 73 -28.40 -7.03 -9.52
N ASP A 74 -28.46 -6.72 -10.81
CA ASP A 74 -29.42 -5.76 -11.32
C ASP A 74 -30.83 -6.37 -11.47
N GLY A 75 -31.81 -5.51 -11.75
CA GLY A 75 -33.20 -5.94 -11.93
C GLY A 75 -33.44 -6.82 -13.17
N THR A 76 -32.42 -6.99 -14.03
CA THR A 76 -32.45 -7.84 -15.23
C THR A 76 -31.80 -9.21 -15.01
N GLY A 77 -31.18 -9.43 -13.85
CA GLY A 77 -30.55 -10.69 -13.47
C GLY A 77 -29.05 -10.77 -13.80
N ASP A 78 -28.45 -9.68 -14.28
CA ASP A 78 -27.01 -9.61 -14.52
C ASP A 78 -26.28 -9.29 -13.20
N CYS A 79 -25.18 -10.01 -12.96
CA CYS A 79 -24.36 -9.85 -11.76
C CYS A 79 -23.09 -9.04 -12.07
N LYS A 80 -22.80 -8.05 -11.23
CA LYS A 80 -21.59 -7.22 -11.30
C LYS A 80 -20.81 -7.32 -9.99
N VAL A 81 -19.50 -7.51 -10.10
CA VAL A 81 -18.59 -7.39 -8.95
C VAL A 81 -18.29 -5.91 -8.72
N VAL A 82 -18.49 -5.46 -7.48
CA VAL A 82 -18.18 -4.10 -7.04
C VAL A 82 -17.04 -4.18 -6.03
N VAL A 83 -16.04 -3.32 -6.22
CA VAL A 83 -14.95 -3.13 -5.26
C VAL A 83 -15.22 -1.79 -4.57
N GLU A 84 -15.41 -1.83 -3.26
CA GLU A 84 -15.60 -0.63 -2.45
C GLU A 84 -14.26 0.00 -2.09
N GLN A 85 -14.32 1.10 -1.34
CA GLN A 85 -13.16 1.91 -0.99
C GLN A 85 -12.00 1.07 -0.42
N CYS A 86 -10.84 1.18 -1.07
CA CYS A 86 -9.60 0.63 -0.55
C CYS A 86 -9.08 1.54 0.56
N GLY A 87 -9.08 1.02 1.78
CA GLY A 87 -8.49 1.66 2.95
C GLY A 87 -7.10 1.10 3.22
N ASN A 88 -6.17 1.97 3.56
CA ASN A 88 -5.01 1.55 4.33
C ASN A 88 -5.49 1.48 5.79
N ASP A 89 -5.58 0.29 6.37
CA ASP A 89 -5.91 0.16 7.79
C ASP A 89 -4.89 1.00 8.57
N GLN A 90 -5.34 1.83 9.51
CA GLN A 90 -4.53 2.87 10.17
C GLN A 90 -3.42 2.31 11.07
N HIS A 91 -3.17 1.00 10.99
CA HIS A 91 -2.05 0.28 11.58
C HIS A 91 -0.89 0.07 10.58
N SER A 92 -0.77 0.90 9.53
CA SER A 92 0.37 0.86 8.61
C SER A 92 1.67 0.74 9.41
N THR A 93 2.31 -0.41 9.24
CA THR A 93 3.34 -0.91 10.14
C THR A 93 4.52 0.05 10.16
N PRO A 94 5.11 0.34 11.33
CA PRO A 94 6.26 1.23 11.43
C PRO A 94 7.38 0.74 10.51
N LEU A 95 8.00 1.68 9.80
CA LEU A 95 9.26 1.45 9.10
C LEU A 95 10.30 0.98 10.12
N ARG A 96 10.91 -0.18 9.87
CA ARG A 96 11.94 -0.74 10.75
C ARG A 96 13.31 -0.55 10.11
N VAL A 97 14.23 0.06 10.84
CA VAL A 97 15.64 0.14 10.43
C VAL A 97 16.25 -1.25 10.48
N LEU A 98 16.83 -1.69 9.37
CA LEU A 98 17.49 -2.99 9.24
C LEU A 98 18.99 -2.88 9.51
N GLY A 99 19.61 -1.75 9.15
CA GLY A 99 21.05 -1.52 9.28
C GLY A 99 21.46 -0.09 8.90
N ARG A 100 22.78 0.18 8.99
CA ARG A 100 23.45 1.39 8.52
C ARG A 100 24.64 1.01 7.66
#